data_AF-A0A0F2PKG9-F1
#
_entry.id   AF-A0A0F2PKG9-F1
#
_cell.length_a   1.000
_cell.length_b   1.000
_cell.length_c   1.000
_cell.angle_alpha   90.00
_cell.angle_beta   90.00
_cell.angle_gamma   90.00
#
_symmetry.space_group_name_H-M   'P 1'
#
loop_
_entity.id
_entity.type
_entity.pdbx_description
1 polymer ?
#
loop_
_entity_poly.entity_id
_entity_poly.type
_entity_poly.pdbx_seq_one_letter_code
_entity_poly.pdbx_strand_id
1 'polypeptide(L)'
;MVAKTYKQDEFYLRDNLDELQDYLLKEDYDGIDELVFLRTVSVHKTQKCSESDILDIKSDDILALWEKTTTSIIQATRHLKDEIGITSPKILPYSTMLVPLSYFFFRLGNKTFHEEYKSAINKWFWRSSLSGRYQAHTNEIIHNDCLWFDELIQNKTYEPRVPKFEINEETILETVLNLNNASSNSILCLLASKKPIDFYNHQTIKINEVLIKGKKSELHHIFPRNSKTGKENSNNIDSIANICFLPRDTNRLFSNKEPSNYFSISLKNNSIYFLSDLETHLIPPSNNSPIWTDEYDKFLKQRATLIKNEINKILDYLEILPEDN
;
A
#
# COMPACT_ATOMS: atom_id res chain seq x y z
N MET A 1 -18.84 -4.45 39.55
CA MET A 1 -18.69 -3.14 40.21
C MET A 1 -17.24 -3.05 40.63
N VAL A 2 -16.41 -2.35 39.85
CA VAL A 2 -14.98 -2.16 40.14
C VAL A 2 -14.77 -0.66 40.15
N ALA A 3 -14.24 -0.15 41.25
CA ALA A 3 -14.15 1.28 41.53
C ALA A 3 -13.19 1.95 40.53
N LYS A 4 -13.72 2.87 39.71
CA LYS A 4 -12.91 3.86 38.98
C LYS A 4 -12.43 4.88 40.00
N THR A 5 -11.16 4.80 40.38
CA THR A 5 -10.46 5.91 41.02
C THR A 5 -10.07 6.91 39.94
N TYR A 6 -10.81 8.01 39.86
CA TYR A 6 -10.49 9.16 39.01
C TYR A 6 -9.20 9.83 39.51
N LYS A 7 -8.05 9.45 38.95
CA LYS A 7 -6.90 10.36 38.80
C LYS A 7 -6.92 10.84 37.35
N GLN A 8 -7.08 12.13 37.17
CA GLN A 8 -7.37 12.75 35.87
C GLN A 8 -6.12 12.92 34.97
N ASP A 9 -4.96 12.36 35.34
CA ASP A 9 -3.66 12.57 34.66
C ASP A 9 -2.75 11.31 34.62
N GLU A 10 -3.30 10.09 34.77
CA GLU A 10 -2.48 8.88 34.72
C GLU A 10 -2.40 8.36 33.26
N PHE A 11 -1.18 8.22 32.74
CA PHE A 11 -0.98 7.73 31.37
C PHE A 11 -1.33 6.25 31.27
N TYR A 12 -2.43 5.97 30.57
CA TYR A 12 -2.83 4.62 30.23
C TYR A 12 -2.53 4.36 28.76
N LEU A 13 -1.55 3.48 28.50
CA LEU A 13 -1.11 3.14 27.15
C LEU A 13 -2.27 2.73 26.24
N ARG A 14 -3.21 1.93 26.76
CA ARG A 14 -4.37 1.46 26.00
C ARG A 14 -5.27 2.60 25.53
N ASP A 15 -5.65 3.50 26.43
CA ASP A 15 -6.52 4.64 26.12
C ASP A 15 -5.84 5.57 25.09
N ASN A 16 -4.54 5.82 25.28
CA ASN A 16 -3.75 6.64 24.38
C ASN A 16 -3.58 6.00 22.98
N LEU A 17 -3.44 4.67 22.90
CA LEU A 17 -3.43 3.94 21.64
C LEU A 17 -4.79 4.01 20.93
N ASP A 18 -5.88 3.88 21.68
CA ASP A 18 -7.22 3.99 21.12
C ASP A 18 -7.46 5.42 20.57
N GLU A 19 -6.99 6.46 21.26
CA GLU A 19 -7.00 7.85 20.75
C GLU A 19 -6.19 8.02 19.45
N LEU A 20 -5.02 7.40 19.36
CA LEU A 20 -4.21 7.40 18.13
C LEU A 20 -4.95 6.70 16.98
N GLN A 21 -5.59 5.56 17.23
CA GLN A 21 -6.38 4.85 16.23
C GLN A 21 -7.58 5.69 15.78
N ASP A 22 -8.26 6.39 16.70
CA ASP A 22 -9.35 7.31 16.38
C ASP A 22 -8.89 8.49 15.52
N TYR A 23 -7.69 9.02 15.79
CA TYR A 23 -7.08 10.05 14.95
C TYR A 23 -6.81 9.51 13.53
N LEU A 24 -6.15 8.35 13.43
CA LEU A 24 -5.84 7.73 12.15
C LEU A 24 -7.10 7.37 11.36
N LEU A 25 -8.16 6.94 12.03
CA LEU A 25 -9.46 6.69 11.43
C LEU A 25 -10.06 7.96 10.80
N LYS A 26 -9.96 9.11 11.47
CA LYS A 26 -10.41 10.41 10.93
C LYS A 26 -9.58 10.84 9.71
N GLU A 27 -8.32 10.44 9.64
CA GLU A 27 -7.43 10.67 8.49
C GLU A 27 -7.56 9.59 7.40
N ASP A 28 -8.58 8.72 7.48
CA ASP A 28 -8.84 7.60 6.56
C ASP A 28 -7.73 6.53 6.53
N TYR A 29 -6.92 6.38 7.59
CA TYR A 29 -5.77 5.47 7.67
C TYR A 29 -5.82 4.52 8.88
N ASP A 30 -6.96 3.87 9.11
CA ASP A 30 -7.19 2.97 10.25
C ASP A 30 -6.53 1.59 10.11
N GLY A 31 -6.23 0.94 11.25
CA GLY A 31 -5.88 -0.49 11.27
C GLY A 31 -4.38 -0.78 11.31
N ILE A 32 -3.59 0.14 11.87
CA ILE A 32 -2.19 -0.12 12.21
C ILE A 32 -2.15 -1.03 13.45
N ASP A 33 -1.41 -2.13 13.36
CA ASP A 33 -1.25 -3.10 14.46
C ASP A 33 -0.53 -2.46 15.67
N GLU A 34 -0.97 -2.77 16.89
CA GLU A 34 -0.34 -2.31 18.14
C GLU A 34 1.14 -2.71 18.22
N LEU A 35 1.52 -3.86 17.66
CA LEU A 35 2.92 -4.29 17.58
C LEU A 35 3.76 -3.33 16.72
N VAL A 36 3.20 -2.72 15.66
CA VAL A 36 3.91 -1.71 14.87
C VAL A 36 4.22 -0.49 15.75
N PHE A 37 3.27 -0.07 16.59
CA PHE A 37 3.50 1.01 17.54
C PHE A 37 4.62 0.66 18.53
N LEU A 38 4.52 -0.50 19.21
CA LEU A 38 5.51 -0.92 20.20
C LEU A 38 6.92 -1.05 19.59
N ARG A 39 7.02 -1.62 18.38
CA ARG A 39 8.28 -1.66 17.62
C ARG A 39 8.80 -0.27 17.32
N THR A 40 7.93 0.67 16.96
CA THR A 40 8.29 2.06 16.67
C THR A 40 8.88 2.76 17.89
N VAL A 41 8.24 2.62 19.06
CA VAL A 41 8.82 3.15 20.31
C VAL A 41 10.19 2.53 20.59
N SER A 42 10.33 1.21 20.36
CA SER A 42 11.60 0.50 20.52
C SER A 42 12.70 1.08 19.62
N VAL A 43 12.45 1.24 18.31
CA VAL A 43 13.48 1.78 17.40
C VAL A 43 13.79 3.25 17.68
N HIS A 44 12.82 4.07 18.11
CA HIS A 44 13.10 5.45 18.51
C HIS A 44 14.05 5.53 19.70
N LYS A 45 13.98 4.57 20.63
CA LYS A 45 14.85 4.48 21.80
C LYS A 45 16.20 3.84 21.50
N THR A 46 16.21 2.70 20.82
CA THR A 46 17.39 1.80 20.76
C THR A 46 17.83 1.45 19.33
N GLN A 47 17.10 1.91 18.31
CA GLN A 47 17.23 1.48 16.90
C GLN A 47 17.03 -0.03 16.68
N LYS A 48 16.51 -0.75 17.67
CA LYS A 48 16.24 -2.19 17.61
C LYS A 48 14.80 -2.46 18.04
N CYS A 49 14.27 -3.61 17.65
CA CYS A 49 12.87 -3.97 17.90
C CYS A 49 12.64 -5.49 18.02
N SER A 50 13.64 -6.23 18.51
CA SER A 50 13.41 -7.62 18.92
C SER A 50 12.40 -7.68 20.07
N GLU A 51 11.84 -8.86 20.32
CA GLU A 51 10.92 -9.05 21.44
C GLU A 51 11.55 -8.65 22.78
N SER A 52 12.83 -8.98 23.00
CA SER A 52 13.58 -8.53 24.17
C SER A 52 13.74 -7.01 24.22
N ASP A 53 14.02 -6.36 23.09
CA ASP A 53 14.16 -4.89 23.06
C ASP A 53 12.84 -4.20 23.44
N ILE A 54 11.70 -4.75 22.99
CA ILE A 54 10.37 -4.22 23.30
C ILE A 54 10.03 -4.43 24.78
N LEU A 55 10.33 -5.61 25.34
CA LEU A 55 10.08 -5.93 26.75
C LEU A 55 10.95 -5.11 27.70
N ASP A 56 12.11 -4.64 27.24
CA ASP A 56 13.02 -3.77 28.02
C ASP A 56 12.60 -2.29 28.04
N ILE A 57 11.53 -1.90 27.31
CA ILE A 57 11.00 -0.54 27.33
C ILE A 57 10.20 -0.33 28.60
N LYS A 58 10.60 0.66 29.41
CA LYS A 58 9.88 1.02 30.64
C LYS A 58 8.74 1.99 30.33
N SER A 59 7.75 2.03 31.21
CA SER A 59 6.63 2.98 31.09
C SER A 59 7.10 4.44 30.98
N ASP A 60 8.15 4.82 31.70
CA ASP A 60 8.75 6.16 31.65
C ASP A 60 9.34 6.49 30.26
N ASP A 61 9.88 5.49 29.55
CA ASP A 61 10.39 5.68 28.20
C ASP A 61 9.26 5.93 27.21
N ILE A 62 8.17 5.16 27.32
CA ILE A 62 6.96 5.31 26.48
C ILE A 62 6.40 6.71 26.68
N LEU A 63 6.24 7.12 27.94
CA LEU A 63 5.79 8.46 28.32
C LEU A 63 6.64 9.56 27.69
N ALA A 64 7.96 9.47 27.82
CA ALA A 64 8.88 10.46 27.30
C ALA A 64 8.92 10.52 25.76
N LEU A 65 8.64 9.41 25.08
CA LEU A 65 8.67 9.30 23.63
C LEU A 65 7.31 9.41 22.95
N TRP A 66 6.21 9.44 23.72
CA TRP A 66 4.85 9.32 23.21
C TRP A 66 4.54 10.30 22.08
N GLU A 67 4.60 11.61 22.37
CA GLU A 67 4.24 12.67 21.44
C GLU A 67 5.08 12.64 20.15
N LYS A 68 6.39 12.45 20.28
CA LYS A 68 7.29 12.39 19.12
C LYS A 68 7.03 11.13 18.29
N THR A 69 6.75 10.01 18.94
CA THR A 69 6.49 8.75 18.27
C THR A 69 5.17 8.82 17.49
N THR A 70 4.09 9.24 18.12
CA THR A 70 2.78 9.38 17.45
C THR A 70 2.84 10.38 16.30
N THR A 71 3.51 11.52 16.49
CA THR A 71 3.72 12.52 15.42
C THR A 71 4.46 11.91 14.23
N SER A 72 5.54 11.18 14.48
CA SER A 72 6.32 10.56 13.40
C SER A 72 5.56 9.45 12.66
N ILE A 73 4.71 8.68 13.35
CA ILE A 73 3.80 7.71 12.72
C ILE A 73 2.82 8.44 11.81
N ILE A 74 2.20 9.53 12.28
CA ILE A 74 1.27 10.33 11.47
C ILE A 74 1.96 10.90 10.22
N GLN A 75 3.21 11.36 10.35
CA GLN A 75 3.99 11.84 9.20
C GLN A 75 4.31 10.70 8.22
N ALA A 76 4.67 9.51 8.72
CA ALA A 76 4.89 8.33 7.90
C ALA A 76 3.62 7.92 7.13
N THR A 77 2.46 7.90 7.80
CA THR A 77 1.18 7.57 7.13
C THR A 77 0.79 8.62 6.09
N ARG A 78 1.06 9.91 6.36
CA ARG A 78 0.84 11.00 5.39
C ARG A 78 1.73 10.84 4.18
N HIS A 79 3.02 10.53 4.34
CA HIS A 79 3.92 10.26 3.22
C HIS A 79 3.39 9.11 2.34
N LEU A 80 2.98 8.00 2.96
CA LEU A 80 2.41 6.86 2.22
C LEU A 80 1.13 7.25 1.47
N LYS A 81 0.28 8.08 2.08
CA LYS A 81 -0.98 8.55 1.49
C LYS A 81 -0.76 9.51 0.33
N ASP A 82 0.03 10.56 0.56
CA ASP A 82 0.12 11.71 -0.32
C ASP A 82 1.15 11.50 -1.44
N GLU A 83 2.27 10.85 -1.14
CA GLU A 83 3.37 10.66 -2.09
C GLU A 83 3.33 9.30 -2.80
N ILE A 84 2.83 8.25 -2.14
CA ILE A 84 2.73 6.90 -2.71
C ILE A 84 1.29 6.57 -3.15
N GLY A 85 0.28 7.29 -2.65
CA GLY A 85 -1.13 7.04 -3.00
C GLY A 85 -1.76 5.88 -2.22
N ILE A 86 -1.13 5.42 -1.16
CA ILE A 86 -1.61 4.32 -0.32
C ILE A 86 -2.51 4.92 0.75
N THR A 87 -3.82 4.85 0.55
CA THR A 87 -4.81 5.40 1.47
C THR A 87 -5.32 4.38 2.47
N SER A 88 -4.79 3.15 2.49
CA SER A 88 -5.19 2.14 3.49
C SER A 88 -4.00 1.27 3.89
N PRO A 89 -3.72 1.09 5.20
CA PRO A 89 -2.66 0.21 5.66
C PRO A 89 -2.94 -1.28 5.35
N LYS A 90 -4.19 -1.63 5.05
CA LYS A 90 -4.63 -3.01 4.73
C LYS A 90 -4.02 -3.58 3.45
N ILE A 91 -3.54 -2.71 2.55
CA ILE A 91 -2.81 -3.11 1.33
C ILE A 91 -1.33 -2.80 1.43
N LEU A 92 -0.80 -2.39 2.59
CA LEU A 92 0.65 -2.27 2.72
C LEU A 92 1.31 -3.62 2.47
N PRO A 93 2.39 -3.68 1.65
CA PRO A 93 3.12 -4.92 1.41
C PRO A 93 3.61 -5.55 2.71
N TYR A 94 4.09 -4.72 3.64
CA TYR A 94 4.39 -5.10 5.01
C TYR A 94 4.03 -3.96 5.95
N SER A 95 3.15 -4.22 6.92
CA SER A 95 2.81 -3.23 7.97
C SER A 95 4.06 -2.76 8.74
N THR A 96 5.06 -3.63 8.89
CA THR A 96 6.30 -3.33 9.60
C THR A 96 7.18 -2.28 8.91
N MET A 97 6.95 -1.96 7.63
CA MET A 97 7.66 -0.85 6.96
C MET A 97 7.33 0.51 7.57
N LEU A 98 6.17 0.63 8.24
CA LEU A 98 5.86 1.84 9.01
C LEU A 98 6.87 2.11 10.12
N VAL A 99 7.52 1.09 10.66
CA VAL A 99 8.48 1.22 11.77
C VAL A 99 9.70 2.06 11.37
N PRO A 100 10.53 1.66 10.38
CA PRO A 100 11.68 2.46 9.97
C PRO A 100 11.28 3.76 9.27
N LEU A 101 10.14 3.82 8.59
CA LEU A 101 9.65 5.08 8.00
C LEU A 101 9.27 6.11 9.09
N SER A 102 8.61 5.67 10.17
CA SER A 102 8.34 6.53 11.33
C SER A 102 9.65 6.98 11.98
N TYR A 103 10.61 6.06 12.09
CA TYR A 103 11.94 6.38 12.59
C TYR A 103 12.64 7.49 11.77
N PHE A 104 12.52 7.48 10.44
CA PHE A 104 13.02 8.58 9.60
C PHE A 104 12.43 9.93 10.02
N PHE A 105 11.10 10.02 10.14
CA PHE A 105 10.43 11.27 10.53
C PHE A 105 10.77 11.69 11.96
N PHE A 106 10.91 10.73 12.87
CA PHE A 106 11.39 10.97 14.24
C PHE A 106 12.79 11.58 14.25
N ARG A 107 13.71 11.07 13.42
CA ARG A 107 15.09 11.57 13.31
C ARG A 107 15.22 12.87 12.53
N LEU A 108 14.34 13.10 11.55
CA LEU A 108 14.24 14.36 10.83
C LEU A 108 13.82 15.48 11.79
N GLY A 109 12.86 15.22 12.67
CA GLY A 109 12.36 16.18 13.64
C GLY A 109 11.83 17.43 12.96
N ASN A 110 12.37 18.61 13.32
CA ASN A 110 11.98 19.90 12.74
C ASN A 110 12.81 20.32 11.52
N LYS A 111 13.69 19.45 11.01
CA LYS A 111 14.47 19.75 9.80
C LYS A 111 13.54 19.78 8.58
N THR A 112 13.91 20.58 7.59
CA THR A 112 13.17 20.67 6.33
C THR A 112 13.14 19.32 5.62
N PHE A 113 11.96 18.93 5.14
CA PHE A 113 11.79 17.77 4.28
C PHE A 113 12.05 18.18 2.83
N HIS A 114 13.07 17.58 2.20
CA HIS A 114 13.52 17.89 0.84
C HIS A 114 13.02 16.86 -0.17
N GLU A 115 12.92 17.24 -1.45
CA GLU A 115 12.45 16.34 -2.53
C GLU A 115 13.36 15.11 -2.70
N GLU A 116 14.65 15.24 -2.40
CA GLU A 116 15.62 14.14 -2.46
C GLU A 116 15.32 13.07 -1.38
N TYR A 117 14.83 13.48 -0.20
CA TYR A 117 14.36 12.54 0.82
C TYR A 117 13.13 11.78 0.36
N LYS A 118 12.17 12.50 -0.24
CA LYS A 118 10.98 11.89 -0.83
C LYS A 118 11.34 10.85 -1.89
N SER A 119 12.24 11.19 -2.80
CA SER A 119 12.72 10.26 -3.83
C SER A 119 13.38 9.02 -3.21
N ALA A 120 14.29 9.21 -2.26
CA ALA A 120 14.99 8.12 -1.57
C ALA A 120 14.01 7.20 -0.83
N ILE A 121 13.05 7.76 -0.10
CA ILE A 121 12.01 7.02 0.63
C ILE A 121 11.11 6.26 -0.35
N ASN A 122 10.69 6.88 -1.45
CA ASN A 122 9.86 6.20 -2.45
C ASN A 122 10.61 5.04 -3.12
N LYS A 123 11.90 5.22 -3.41
CA LYS A 123 12.80 4.16 -3.93
C LYS A 123 12.92 3.01 -2.93
N TRP A 124 13.18 3.32 -1.67
CA TRP A 124 13.23 2.34 -0.58
C TRP A 124 11.90 1.57 -0.47
N PHE A 125 10.76 2.28 -0.52
CA PHE A 125 9.44 1.68 -0.39
C PHE A 125 9.18 0.67 -1.51
N TRP A 126 9.30 1.09 -2.78
CA TRP A 126 8.95 0.25 -3.92
C TRP A 126 9.88 -0.96 -4.06
N ARG A 127 11.19 -0.76 -3.93
CA ARG A 127 12.14 -1.87 -4.00
C ARG A 127 11.95 -2.86 -2.85
N SER A 128 11.72 -2.39 -1.63
CA SER A 128 11.49 -3.27 -0.47
C SER A 128 10.21 -4.09 -0.61
N SER A 129 9.16 -3.46 -1.13
CA SER A 129 7.85 -4.07 -1.35
C SER A 129 7.90 -5.17 -2.40
N LEU A 130 8.45 -4.84 -3.57
CA LEU A 130 8.46 -5.73 -4.74
C LEU A 130 9.47 -6.89 -4.60
N SER A 131 10.63 -6.65 -3.96
CA SER A 131 11.68 -7.67 -3.80
C SER A 131 11.41 -8.72 -2.73
N GLY A 132 10.33 -8.58 -1.95
CA GLY A 132 10.08 -9.49 -0.84
C GLY A 132 10.99 -9.26 0.37
N ARG A 133 11.63 -8.09 0.49
CA ARG A 133 12.70 -7.81 1.46
C ARG A 133 12.35 -8.24 2.89
N TYR A 134 11.15 -7.96 3.35
CA TYR A 134 10.72 -8.16 4.74
C TYR A 134 10.19 -9.57 5.05
N GLN A 135 10.29 -10.54 4.14
CA GLN A 135 9.79 -11.92 4.36
C GLN A 135 10.52 -12.68 5.47
N ALA A 136 11.78 -12.34 5.74
CA ALA A 136 12.60 -12.97 6.77
C ALA A 136 13.51 -11.92 7.43
N HIS A 137 14.08 -12.26 8.60
CA HIS A 137 15.03 -11.40 9.33
C HIS A 137 14.51 -9.97 9.58
N THR A 138 13.20 -9.83 9.77
CA THR A 138 12.50 -8.54 9.85
C THR A 138 13.15 -7.55 10.81
N ASN A 139 13.56 -7.99 12.00
CA ASN A 139 14.17 -7.10 13.01
C ASN A 139 15.52 -6.53 12.55
N GLU A 140 16.36 -7.35 11.91
CA GLU A 140 17.66 -6.93 11.38
C GLU A 140 17.48 -5.97 10.20
N ILE A 141 16.52 -6.26 9.33
CA ILE A 141 16.19 -5.39 8.19
C ILE A 141 15.69 -4.02 8.68
N ILE A 142 14.80 -3.98 9.68
CA ILE A 142 14.35 -2.73 10.29
C ILE A 142 15.54 -1.95 10.84
N HIS A 143 16.42 -2.62 11.59
CA HIS A 143 17.63 -1.98 12.14
C HIS A 143 18.51 -1.39 11.04
N ASN A 144 18.79 -2.15 9.99
CA ASN A 144 19.60 -1.70 8.86
C ASN A 144 18.97 -0.54 8.09
N ASP A 145 17.64 -0.55 7.95
CA ASP A 145 16.91 0.54 7.30
C ASP A 145 16.90 1.80 8.19
N CYS A 146 16.81 1.67 9.52
CA CYS A 146 17.01 2.79 10.46
C CYS A 146 18.43 3.38 10.35
N LEU A 147 19.48 2.56 10.25
CA LEU A 147 20.85 3.03 10.03
C LEU A 147 21.00 3.76 8.70
N TRP A 148 20.39 3.25 7.64
CA TRP A 148 20.38 3.94 6.35
C TRP A 148 19.65 5.28 6.43
N PHE A 149 18.53 5.39 7.16
CA PHE A 149 17.85 6.67 7.35
C PHE A 149 18.69 7.69 8.12
N ASP A 150 19.51 7.25 9.07
CA ASP A 150 20.50 8.13 9.71
C ASP A 150 21.51 8.67 8.69
N GLU A 151 22.03 7.82 7.81
CA GLU A 151 22.97 8.19 6.74
C GLU A 151 22.31 9.09 5.68
N LEU A 152 21.05 8.85 5.33
CA LEU A 152 20.28 9.70 4.43
C LEU A 152 20.20 11.14 4.96
N ILE A 153 19.92 11.30 6.26
CA ILE A 153 19.79 12.62 6.89
C ILE A 153 21.15 13.29 7.10
N GLN A 154 22.18 12.54 7.52
CA GLN A 154 23.49 13.09 7.91
C GLN A 154 24.45 13.25 6.74
N ASN A 155 24.54 12.22 5.89
CA ASN A 155 25.54 12.07 4.85
C ASN A 155 24.93 12.19 3.44
N LYS A 156 23.63 12.47 3.33
CA LYS A 156 22.90 12.56 2.05
C LYS A 156 23.04 11.30 1.19
N THR A 157 23.05 10.14 1.84
CA THR A 157 23.10 8.85 1.14
C THR A 157 21.73 8.49 0.58
N TYR A 158 21.39 9.02 -0.59
CA TYR A 158 20.06 8.89 -1.21
C TYR A 158 19.74 7.49 -1.75
N GLU A 159 20.76 6.69 -2.06
CA GLU A 159 20.55 5.33 -2.56
C GLU A 159 20.26 4.37 -1.38
N PRO A 160 19.08 3.71 -1.35
CA PRO A 160 18.73 2.78 -0.30
C PRO A 160 19.55 1.50 -0.38
N ARG A 161 19.78 0.88 0.78
CA ARG A 161 20.43 -0.45 0.91
C ARG A 161 19.51 -1.60 0.51
N VAL A 162 18.78 -1.41 -0.59
CA VAL A 162 17.84 -2.36 -1.17
C VAL A 162 18.28 -2.61 -2.60
N PRO A 163 18.62 -3.86 -2.97
CA PRO A 163 19.04 -4.19 -4.33
C PRO A 163 18.01 -3.73 -5.36
N LYS A 164 18.49 -3.44 -6.58
CA LYS A 164 17.62 -3.22 -7.73
C LYS A 164 16.74 -4.45 -7.94
N PHE A 165 15.51 -4.21 -8.36
CA PHE A 165 14.52 -5.24 -8.59
C PHE A 165 14.01 -5.15 -10.02
N GLU A 166 13.86 -6.30 -10.66
CA GLU A 166 13.26 -6.40 -11.99
C GLU A 166 12.03 -7.29 -11.89
N ILE A 167 10.93 -6.85 -12.50
CA ILE A 167 9.70 -7.62 -12.59
C ILE A 167 9.43 -8.05 -14.02
N ASN A 168 8.96 -9.28 -14.19
CA ASN A 168 8.51 -9.79 -15.48
C ASN A 168 7.00 -10.05 -15.48
N GLU A 169 6.44 -10.30 -16.66
CA GLU A 169 5.00 -10.49 -16.84
C GLU A 169 4.51 -11.77 -16.16
N GLU A 170 5.32 -12.83 -16.16
CA GLU A 170 4.99 -14.12 -15.56
C GLU A 170 4.79 -13.98 -14.04
N THR A 171 5.67 -13.26 -13.35
CA THR A 171 5.53 -12.96 -11.92
C THR A 171 4.20 -12.26 -11.62
N ILE A 172 3.76 -11.34 -12.47
CA ILE A 172 2.48 -10.64 -12.29
C ILE A 172 1.32 -11.61 -12.52
N LEU A 173 1.37 -12.43 -13.57
CA LEU A 173 0.33 -13.40 -13.90
C LEU A 173 0.16 -14.45 -12.81
N GLU A 174 1.26 -14.95 -12.24
CA GLU A 174 1.28 -15.96 -11.17
C GLU A 174 0.92 -15.41 -9.80
N THR A 175 1.02 -14.09 -9.59
CA THR A 175 0.67 -13.48 -8.31
C THR A 175 -0.84 -13.58 -8.08
N VAL A 176 -1.23 -14.35 -7.08
CA VAL A 176 -2.63 -14.54 -6.68
C VAL A 176 -3.06 -13.47 -5.67
N LEU A 177 -4.29 -12.96 -5.81
CA LEU A 177 -4.87 -11.99 -4.88
C LEU A 177 -4.81 -12.48 -3.43
N ASN A 178 -3.93 -11.85 -2.65
CA ASN A 178 -3.79 -12.14 -1.24
C ASN A 178 -3.34 -10.93 -0.42
N LEU A 179 -4.25 -10.40 0.40
CA LEU A 179 -3.98 -9.25 1.28
C LEU A 179 -2.93 -9.52 2.38
N ASN A 180 -2.55 -10.78 2.59
CA ASN A 180 -1.45 -11.16 3.49
C ASN A 180 -0.13 -11.39 2.75
N ASN A 181 -0.10 -11.23 1.42
CA ASN A 181 1.09 -11.45 0.60
C ASN A 181 1.61 -10.10 0.08
N ALA A 182 2.88 -9.83 0.32
CA ALA A 182 3.50 -8.57 -0.04
C ALA A 182 3.54 -8.32 -1.56
N SER A 183 3.74 -9.34 -2.39
CA SER A 183 3.79 -9.19 -3.85
C SER A 183 2.41 -8.78 -4.39
N SER A 184 1.33 -9.44 -3.93
CA SER A 184 -0.04 -9.05 -4.24
C SER A 184 -0.33 -7.62 -3.78
N ASN A 185 0.04 -7.28 -2.55
CA ASN A 185 -0.19 -5.97 -1.97
C ASN A 185 0.62 -4.87 -2.68
N SER A 186 1.84 -5.16 -3.14
CA SER A 186 2.66 -4.22 -3.90
C SER A 186 1.98 -3.83 -5.22
N ILE A 187 1.39 -4.80 -5.92
CA ILE A 187 0.63 -4.53 -7.15
C ILE A 187 -0.68 -3.80 -6.82
N LEU A 188 -1.35 -4.10 -5.71
CA LEU A 188 -2.53 -3.32 -5.28
C LEU A 188 -2.17 -1.87 -4.92
N CYS A 189 -1.04 -1.63 -4.25
CA CYS A 189 -0.53 -0.28 -3.99
C CYS A 189 -0.27 0.48 -5.29
N LEU A 190 0.31 -0.18 -6.28
CA LEU A 190 0.51 0.41 -7.60
C LEU A 190 -0.84 0.79 -8.24
N LEU A 191 -1.79 -0.14 -8.26
CA LEU A 191 -3.11 0.14 -8.84
C LEU A 191 -3.84 1.27 -8.08
N ALA A 192 -3.67 1.37 -6.75
CA ALA A 192 -4.21 2.46 -5.96
C ALA A 192 -3.52 3.80 -6.24
N SER A 193 -2.19 3.81 -6.45
CA SER A 193 -1.43 5.02 -6.75
C SER A 193 -1.79 5.65 -8.10
N LYS A 194 -2.36 4.85 -9.02
CA LYS A 194 -2.97 5.34 -10.26
C LYS A 194 -4.27 6.12 -10.07
N LYS A 195 -4.77 6.26 -8.84
CA LYS A 195 -6.00 6.99 -8.46
C LYS A 195 -7.18 6.52 -9.32
N PRO A 196 -7.56 5.24 -9.21
CA PRO A 196 -8.53 4.65 -10.10
C PRO A 196 -9.89 5.36 -10.05
N ILE A 197 -10.50 5.53 -11.21
CA ILE A 197 -11.82 6.13 -11.40
C ILE A 197 -12.82 5.03 -11.73
N ASP A 198 -14.04 5.14 -11.21
CA ASP A 198 -15.11 4.22 -11.56
C ASP A 198 -15.51 4.42 -13.03
N PHE A 199 -15.16 3.45 -13.87
CA PHE A 199 -15.42 3.50 -15.31
C PHE A 199 -16.92 3.39 -15.67
N TYR A 200 -17.81 3.11 -14.72
CA TYR A 200 -19.27 3.15 -14.95
C TYR A 200 -19.86 4.55 -14.91
N ASN A 201 -19.40 5.40 -13.97
CA ASN A 201 -20.03 6.70 -13.66
C ASN A 201 -19.04 7.86 -13.53
N HIS A 202 -17.75 7.64 -13.81
CA HIS A 202 -16.66 8.62 -13.73
C HIS A 202 -16.44 9.22 -12.33
N GLN A 203 -16.73 8.46 -11.26
CA GLN A 203 -16.50 8.92 -9.89
C GLN A 203 -15.15 8.46 -9.33
N THR A 204 -14.51 9.32 -8.53
CA THR A 204 -13.30 8.95 -7.79
C THR A 204 -13.59 7.81 -6.83
N ILE A 205 -12.72 6.79 -6.84
CA ILE A 205 -12.84 5.64 -5.94
C ILE A 205 -12.08 5.92 -4.64
N LYS A 206 -12.77 5.81 -3.52
CA LYS A 206 -12.17 5.83 -2.19
C LYS A 206 -11.68 4.43 -1.81
N ILE A 207 -10.37 4.19 -1.97
CA ILE A 207 -9.77 2.85 -1.79
C ILE A 207 -10.00 2.30 -0.37
N ASN A 208 -9.92 3.15 0.65
CA ASN A 208 -10.22 2.77 2.04
C ASN A 208 -11.66 2.25 2.21
N GLU A 209 -12.64 2.83 1.51
CA GLU A 209 -14.04 2.38 1.51
C GLU A 209 -14.26 1.07 0.71
N VAL A 210 -13.38 0.78 -0.26
CA VAL A 210 -13.41 -0.50 -1.01
C VAL A 210 -12.82 -1.65 -0.19
N LEU A 211 -11.97 -1.35 0.80
CA LEU A 211 -11.27 -2.34 1.62
C LEU A 211 -11.88 -2.48 3.03
N ILE A 212 -13.16 -2.15 3.20
CA ILE A 212 -13.85 -2.15 4.49
C ILE A 212 -13.80 -3.57 5.08
N LYS A 213 -13.20 -3.71 6.27
CA LYS A 213 -12.98 -4.98 7.00
C LYS A 213 -11.96 -5.94 6.37
N GLY A 214 -11.12 -5.50 5.44
CA GLY A 214 -10.02 -6.32 4.90
C GLY A 214 -10.49 -7.59 4.17
N LYS A 215 -11.75 -7.62 3.72
CA LYS A 215 -12.29 -8.79 3.02
C LYS A 215 -11.97 -8.69 1.53
N LYS A 216 -11.23 -9.70 1.02
CA LYS A 216 -10.96 -9.87 -0.42
C LYS A 216 -12.22 -9.85 -1.30
N SER A 217 -13.39 -10.17 -0.73
CA SER A 217 -14.68 -10.21 -1.44
C SER A 217 -15.16 -8.85 -1.97
N GLU A 218 -14.48 -7.75 -1.61
CA GLU A 218 -14.88 -6.41 -2.03
C GLU A 218 -14.12 -5.91 -3.27
N LEU A 219 -12.95 -6.49 -3.59
CA LEU A 219 -12.24 -6.20 -4.84
C LEU A 219 -12.94 -6.88 -6.02
N HIS A 220 -12.97 -6.19 -7.16
CA HIS A 220 -13.65 -6.71 -8.34
C HIS A 220 -12.70 -7.55 -9.17
N HIS A 221 -13.12 -8.78 -9.46
CA HIS A 221 -12.56 -9.58 -10.54
C HIS A 221 -13.16 -9.08 -11.85
N ILE A 222 -12.33 -8.48 -12.71
CA ILE A 222 -12.75 -7.98 -14.02
C ILE A 222 -13.49 -9.09 -14.76
N PHE A 223 -12.90 -10.28 -14.85
CA PHE A 223 -13.62 -11.50 -15.22
C PHE A 223 -14.13 -12.17 -13.95
N PRO A 224 -15.45 -12.10 -13.63
CA PRO A 224 -15.95 -12.59 -12.35
C PRO A 224 -15.83 -14.10 -12.23
N ARG A 225 -15.47 -14.62 -11.05
CA ARG A 225 -15.36 -16.08 -10.80
C ARG A 225 -16.58 -16.90 -11.24
N ASN A 226 -17.77 -16.32 -11.11
CA ASN A 226 -19.03 -16.99 -11.39
C ASN A 226 -19.57 -16.76 -12.81
N SER A 227 -18.85 -16.00 -13.65
CA SER A 227 -19.16 -15.87 -15.08
C SER A 227 -18.85 -17.19 -15.81
N LYS A 228 -19.20 -17.30 -17.09
CA LYS A 228 -18.83 -18.47 -17.91
C LYS A 228 -17.30 -18.53 -18.04
N THR A 229 -16.69 -17.42 -18.44
CA THR A 229 -15.22 -17.33 -18.61
C THR A 229 -14.48 -17.60 -17.31
N GLY A 230 -14.98 -17.09 -16.17
CA GLY A 230 -14.35 -17.31 -14.87
C GLY A 230 -14.36 -18.77 -14.42
N LYS A 231 -15.44 -19.51 -14.72
CA LYS A 231 -15.54 -20.95 -14.42
C LYS A 231 -14.62 -21.79 -15.30
N GLU A 232 -14.45 -21.42 -16.57
CA GLU A 232 -13.55 -22.10 -17.50
C GLU A 232 -12.06 -21.89 -17.12
N ASN A 233 -11.75 -20.80 -16.42
CA ASN A 233 -10.40 -20.38 -16.05
C ASN A 233 -10.16 -20.39 -14.53
N SER A 234 -10.77 -21.34 -13.80
CA SER A 234 -10.75 -21.34 -12.33
C SER A 234 -9.37 -21.36 -11.69
N ASN A 235 -8.35 -21.88 -12.39
CA ASN A 235 -6.99 -22.04 -11.87
C ASN A 235 -6.22 -20.71 -11.78
N ASN A 236 -6.51 -19.75 -12.66
CA ASN A 236 -5.83 -18.45 -12.74
C ASN A 236 -6.81 -17.27 -12.59
N ILE A 237 -8.07 -17.52 -12.23
CA ILE A 237 -9.10 -16.48 -12.08
C ILE A 237 -8.74 -15.44 -11.01
N ASP A 238 -7.97 -15.86 -10.00
CA ASP A 238 -7.50 -15.03 -8.88
C ASP A 238 -6.18 -14.33 -9.14
N SER A 239 -5.65 -14.37 -10.36
CA SER A 239 -4.48 -13.58 -10.76
C SER A 239 -4.72 -12.11 -10.44
N ILE A 240 -3.71 -11.44 -9.89
CA ILE A 240 -3.80 -10.01 -9.54
C ILE A 240 -4.03 -9.14 -10.79
N ALA A 241 -3.61 -9.62 -11.97
CA ALA A 241 -3.89 -8.99 -13.26
C ALA A 241 -5.39 -9.04 -13.64
N ASN A 242 -6.21 -9.84 -12.95
CA ASN A 242 -7.67 -9.84 -13.09
C ASN A 242 -8.39 -8.94 -12.07
N ILE A 243 -7.66 -8.26 -11.18
CA ILE A 243 -8.26 -7.52 -10.06
C ILE A 243 -8.27 -6.02 -10.33
N CYS A 244 -9.37 -5.33 -10.00
CA CYS A 244 -9.44 -3.88 -9.97
C CYS A 244 -10.24 -3.37 -8.78
N PHE A 245 -10.12 -2.06 -8.52
CA PHE A 245 -10.90 -1.38 -7.50
C PHE A 245 -12.23 -0.94 -8.11
N LEU A 246 -13.34 -1.20 -7.41
CA LEU A 246 -14.63 -0.62 -7.76
C LEU A 246 -15.40 -0.30 -6.48
N PRO A 247 -16.19 0.78 -6.46
CA PRO A 247 -17.15 1.01 -5.39
C PRO A 247 -18.10 -0.17 -5.24
N ARG A 248 -18.56 -0.43 -4.02
CA ARG A 248 -19.43 -1.57 -3.70
C ARG A 248 -20.66 -1.64 -4.60
N ASP A 249 -21.28 -0.50 -4.88
CA ASP A 249 -22.51 -0.45 -5.66
C ASP A 249 -22.27 -0.81 -7.14
N THR A 250 -21.18 -0.31 -7.73
CA THR A 250 -20.76 -0.68 -9.09
C THR A 250 -20.32 -2.14 -9.18
N ASN A 251 -19.56 -2.64 -8.21
CA ASN A 251 -19.17 -4.05 -8.15
C ASN A 251 -20.42 -4.95 -8.08
N ARG A 252 -21.43 -4.59 -7.28
CA ARG A 252 -22.73 -5.28 -7.22
C ARG A 252 -23.51 -5.19 -8.52
N LEU A 253 -23.48 -4.06 -9.20
CA LEU A 253 -24.15 -3.87 -10.49
C LEU A 253 -23.58 -4.82 -11.56
N PHE A 254 -22.25 -5.00 -11.59
CA PHE A 254 -21.59 -5.91 -12.52
C PHE A 254 -21.80 -7.37 -12.14
N SER A 255 -21.73 -7.69 -10.84
CA SER A 255 -22.01 -9.03 -10.30
C SER A 255 -21.22 -10.10 -11.07
N ASN A 256 -21.91 -11.06 -11.69
CA ASN A 256 -21.30 -12.19 -12.41
C ASN A 256 -21.35 -12.01 -13.94
N LYS A 257 -21.60 -10.79 -14.42
CA LYS A 257 -21.67 -10.49 -15.87
C LYS A 257 -20.28 -10.59 -16.49
N GLU A 258 -20.22 -11.02 -17.74
CA GLU A 258 -18.97 -10.97 -18.50
C GLU A 258 -18.51 -9.52 -18.74
N PRO A 259 -17.19 -9.29 -18.82
CA PRO A 259 -16.60 -8.01 -19.23
C PRO A 259 -17.27 -7.38 -20.43
N SER A 260 -17.45 -8.13 -21.51
CA SER A 260 -18.03 -7.62 -22.76
C SER A 260 -19.39 -6.97 -22.54
N ASN A 261 -20.19 -7.53 -21.63
CA ASN A 261 -21.51 -7.03 -21.30
C ASN A 261 -21.43 -5.76 -20.45
N TYR A 262 -20.79 -5.81 -19.28
CA TYR A 262 -20.83 -4.66 -18.38
C TYR A 262 -19.96 -3.48 -18.87
N PHE A 263 -18.85 -3.72 -19.58
CA PHE A 263 -18.08 -2.63 -20.20
C PHE A 263 -18.85 -1.95 -21.33
N SER A 264 -19.70 -2.69 -22.07
CA SER A 264 -20.60 -2.09 -23.07
C SER A 264 -21.63 -1.17 -22.42
N ILE A 265 -22.10 -1.51 -21.22
CA ILE A 265 -23.01 -0.65 -20.44
C ILE A 265 -22.26 0.58 -19.94
N SER A 266 -21.06 0.40 -19.37
CA SER A 266 -20.21 1.50 -18.91
C SER A 266 -19.86 2.49 -20.02
N LEU A 267 -19.50 2.00 -21.21
CA LEU A 267 -19.23 2.84 -22.38
C LEU A 267 -20.46 3.66 -22.80
N LYS A 268 -21.68 3.11 -22.70
CA LYS A 268 -22.90 3.86 -23.00
C LYS A 268 -23.21 4.93 -21.96
N ASN A 269 -22.96 4.63 -20.68
CA ASN A 269 -23.23 5.56 -19.59
C ASN A 269 -22.20 6.69 -19.48
N ASN A 270 -20.94 6.42 -19.85
CA ASN A 270 -19.81 7.28 -19.61
C ASN A 270 -18.91 7.39 -20.85
N SER A 271 -19.50 7.57 -22.03
CA SER A 271 -18.78 7.44 -23.32
C SER A 271 -17.59 8.39 -23.46
N ILE A 272 -17.66 9.58 -22.83
CA ILE A 272 -16.62 10.61 -22.93
C ILE A 272 -15.35 10.20 -22.18
N TYR A 273 -15.49 9.65 -20.97
CA TYR A 273 -14.36 9.36 -20.09
C TYR A 273 -13.98 7.88 -20.03
N PHE A 274 -14.78 7.00 -20.64
CA PHE A 274 -14.63 5.55 -20.49
C PHE A 274 -13.19 5.05 -20.73
N LEU A 275 -12.56 5.44 -21.84
CA LEU A 275 -11.20 4.98 -22.16
C LEU A 275 -10.15 5.51 -21.16
N SER A 276 -10.22 6.79 -20.77
CA SER A 276 -9.33 7.34 -19.75
C SER A 276 -9.57 6.70 -18.38
N ASP A 277 -10.80 6.33 -18.06
CA ASP A 277 -11.11 5.65 -16.80
C ASP A 277 -10.50 4.25 -16.78
N LEU A 278 -10.53 3.50 -17.91
CA LEU A 278 -9.83 2.22 -18.03
C LEU A 278 -8.31 2.34 -17.84
N GLU A 279 -7.70 3.42 -18.34
CA GLU A 279 -6.27 3.70 -18.16
C GLU A 279 -5.89 3.82 -16.68
N THR A 280 -6.76 4.42 -15.85
CA THR A 280 -6.51 4.53 -14.40
C THR A 280 -6.45 3.17 -13.69
N HIS A 281 -6.99 2.11 -14.29
CA HIS A 281 -6.93 0.74 -13.80
C HIS A 281 -5.86 -0.12 -14.48
N LEU A 282 -5.10 0.46 -15.42
CA LEU A 282 -4.22 -0.26 -16.33
C LEU A 282 -4.96 -1.36 -17.11
N ILE A 283 -6.22 -1.11 -17.46
CA ILE A 283 -7.01 -1.98 -18.35
C ILE A 283 -6.76 -1.51 -19.79
N PRO A 284 -6.51 -2.41 -20.77
CA PRO A 284 -6.21 -2.00 -22.14
C PRO A 284 -7.32 -1.11 -22.75
N PRO A 285 -7.07 0.20 -22.96
CA PRO A 285 -8.09 1.19 -23.26
C PRO A 285 -8.30 1.34 -24.77
N SER A 286 -8.69 0.26 -25.44
CA SER A 286 -8.86 0.29 -26.91
C SER A 286 -10.11 -0.45 -27.38
N ASN A 287 -10.58 -0.09 -28.58
CA ASN A 287 -11.70 -0.77 -29.23
C ASN A 287 -11.37 -2.22 -29.63
N ASN A 288 -10.09 -2.56 -29.72
CA ASN A 288 -9.61 -3.92 -29.99
C ASN A 288 -9.23 -4.68 -28.71
N SER A 289 -9.58 -4.13 -27.55
CA SER A 289 -9.26 -4.71 -26.25
C SER A 289 -9.95 -6.07 -26.07
N PRO A 290 -9.25 -7.08 -25.49
CA PRO A 290 -9.84 -8.39 -25.16
C PRO A 290 -11.08 -8.34 -24.25
N ILE A 291 -11.33 -7.22 -23.58
CA ILE A 291 -12.52 -7.02 -22.74
C ILE A 291 -13.82 -7.07 -23.54
N TRP A 292 -13.78 -6.82 -24.87
CA TRP A 292 -14.96 -6.80 -25.72
C TRP A 292 -15.35 -8.19 -26.25
N THR A 293 -14.40 -9.13 -26.23
CA THR A 293 -14.53 -10.49 -26.78
C THR A 293 -14.42 -11.57 -25.70
N ASP A 294 -14.28 -11.18 -24.44
CA ASP A 294 -14.08 -12.06 -23.29
C ASP A 294 -12.86 -13.00 -23.44
N GLU A 295 -11.85 -12.59 -24.22
CA GLU A 295 -10.61 -13.36 -24.43
C GLU A 295 -9.68 -13.27 -23.20
N TYR A 296 -9.95 -14.10 -22.18
CA TYR A 296 -9.31 -14.01 -20.85
C TYR A 296 -7.78 -14.04 -20.85
N ASP A 297 -7.15 -15.04 -21.47
CA ASP A 297 -5.68 -15.17 -21.44
C ASP A 297 -4.99 -14.00 -22.14
N LYS A 298 -5.60 -13.51 -23.24
CA LYS A 298 -5.11 -12.36 -23.98
C LYS A 298 -5.26 -11.08 -23.17
N PHE A 299 -6.38 -10.94 -22.45
CA PHE A 299 -6.59 -9.84 -21.51
C PHE A 299 -5.50 -9.82 -20.43
N LEU A 300 -5.30 -10.95 -19.74
CA LEU A 300 -4.33 -11.05 -18.65
C LEU A 300 -2.94 -10.68 -19.11
N LYS A 301 -2.48 -11.20 -20.26
CA LYS A 301 -1.16 -10.88 -20.81
C LYS A 301 -1.01 -9.39 -21.09
N GLN A 302 -1.97 -8.77 -21.78
CA GLN A 302 -1.91 -7.34 -22.08
C GLN A 302 -1.89 -6.49 -20.81
N ARG A 303 -2.74 -6.82 -19.82
CA ARG A 303 -2.79 -6.11 -18.54
C ARG A 303 -1.52 -6.31 -17.72
N ALA A 304 -0.95 -7.51 -17.70
CA ALA A 304 0.34 -7.78 -17.05
C ALA A 304 1.47 -6.95 -17.66
N THR A 305 1.51 -6.80 -18.99
CA THR A 305 2.46 -5.89 -19.65
C THR A 305 2.27 -4.44 -19.21
N LEU A 306 1.03 -3.94 -19.13
CA LEU A 306 0.75 -2.58 -18.66
C LEU A 306 1.20 -2.37 -17.21
N ILE A 307 0.90 -3.32 -16.32
CA ILE A 307 1.34 -3.31 -14.91
C ILE A 307 2.87 -3.31 -14.84
N LYS A 308 3.55 -4.22 -15.55
CA LYS A 308 5.02 -4.30 -15.61
C LYS A 308 5.63 -2.97 -16.04
N ASN A 309 5.13 -2.40 -17.14
CA ASN A 309 5.66 -1.15 -17.66
C ASN A 309 5.51 -0.01 -16.66
N GLU A 310 4.40 0.03 -15.92
CA GLU A 310 4.20 1.05 -14.89
C GLU A 310 5.12 0.85 -13.68
N ILE A 311 5.36 -0.39 -13.26
CA ILE A 311 6.37 -0.70 -12.22
C ILE A 311 7.75 -0.24 -12.66
N ASN A 312 8.16 -0.56 -13.89
CA ASN A 312 9.45 -0.15 -14.43
C ASN A 312 9.57 1.37 -14.49
N LYS A 313 8.53 2.10 -14.92
CA LYS A 313 8.54 3.57 -14.89
C LYS A 313 8.75 4.11 -13.48
N ILE A 314 8.12 3.53 -12.46
CA ILE A 314 8.30 3.95 -11.07
C ILE A 314 9.76 3.71 -10.66
N LEU A 315 10.30 2.52 -10.93
CA LEU A 315 11.67 2.17 -10.58
C LEU A 315 12.69 3.06 -11.32
N ASP A 316 12.53 3.23 -12.63
CA ASP A 316 13.41 4.04 -13.49
C ASP A 316 13.36 5.53 -13.14
N TYR A 317 12.16 6.08 -12.89
CA TYR A 317 12.02 7.48 -12.45
C TYR A 317 12.81 7.75 -11.16
N LEU A 318 12.86 6.75 -10.27
CA LEU A 318 13.60 6.84 -9.02
C LEU A 318 15.12 6.72 -9.25
N GLU A 319 15.58 6.15 -10.36
CA GLU A 319 17.02 6.11 -10.72
C GLU A 319 17.57 7.44 -11.27
N ILE A 320 16.70 8.34 -11.74
CA ILE A 320 17.12 9.55 -12.50
C ILE A 320 17.43 10.76 -11.60
N LEU A 321 17.16 10.67 -10.29
CA LEU A 321 17.45 11.75 -9.33
C LEU A 321 18.87 11.62 -8.76
N PRO A 322 19.59 12.75 -8.57
CA PRO A 322 21.02 12.84 -8.84
C PRO A 322 21.84 11.86 -8.00
N GLU A 323 22.70 11.08 -8.68
CA GLU A 323 24.01 10.78 -8.13
C GLU A 323 24.71 12.15 -7.97
N ASP A 324 24.82 12.64 -6.73
CA ASP A 324 25.53 13.89 -6.46
C ASP A 324 26.96 13.79 -7.04
N ASN A 325 27.31 14.78 -7.88
CA ASN A 325 28.69 15.14 -8.21
C ASN A 325 29.43 15.63 -6.97
#